data_AF-A0A942MDY3-F1
#
_entry.id   AF-A0A942MDY3-F1
#
_cell.length_a   1.000
_cell.length_b   1.000
_cell.length_c   1.000
_cell.angle_alpha   90.00
_cell.angle_beta   90.00
_cell.angle_gamma   90.00
#
_symmetry.space_group_name_H-M   'P 1'
#
loop_
_entity.id
_entity.type
_entity.pdbx_description
1 polymer ?
#
loop_
_entity_poly.entity_id
_entity_poly.type
_entity_poly.pdbx_seq_one_letter_code
_entity_poly.pdbx_strand_id
1 'polypeptide(L)' 'MDFPRLMHIILGSVLTVFLVFTAYNLLRLALAPGEKRGSYAAGARRFAVYSLILFVIYFIWIAVKRAIF' A
#
# COMPACT_ATOMS: atom_id res chain seq x y z
N MET A 1 -15.46 -22.08 -3.77
CA MET A 1 -14.44 -21.31 -3.02
C MET A 1 -15.17 -20.40 -2.06
N ASP A 2 -14.77 -20.38 -0.79
CA ASP A 2 -15.44 -19.54 0.21
C ASP A 2 -15.16 -18.06 -0.07
N PHE A 3 -16.22 -17.25 -0.13
CA PHE A 3 -16.17 -15.78 -0.25
C PHE A 3 -15.09 -15.10 0.64
N PRO A 4 -14.87 -15.55 1.90
CA PRO A 4 -13.86 -14.95 2.77
C PRO A 4 -12.41 -15.24 2.37
N ARG A 5 -12.14 -16.30 1.59
CA ARG A 5 -10.80 -16.59 1.02
C ARG A 5 -10.55 -15.74 -0.22
N LEU A 6 -11.58 -15.60 -1.07
CA LEU A 6 -11.52 -14.76 -2.27
C LEU A 6 -11.23 -13.30 -1.92
N MET A 7 -11.92 -12.74 -0.92
CA MET A 7 -11.62 -11.39 -0.42
C MET A 7 -10.20 -11.24 0.11
N HIS A 8 -9.68 -12.24 0.83
CA HIS A 8 -8.32 -12.20 1.35
C HIS A 8 -7.27 -12.16 0.22
N ILE A 9 -7.46 -12.99 -0.81
CA ILE A 9 -6.58 -13.01 -1.99
C ILE A 9 -6.65 -11.67 -2.73
N ILE A 10 -7.85 -11.11 -2.93
CA ILE A 10 -8.02 -9.83 -3.62
C ILE A 10 -7.35 -8.70 -2.82
N LEU A 11 -7.66 -8.55 -1.53
CA LEU A 11 -7.04 -7.50 -0.70
C LEU A 11 -5.53 -7.68 -0.59
N GLY A 12 -5.03 -8.90 -0.40
CA GLY A 12 -3.59 -9.18 -0.34
C GLY A 12 -2.88 -8.83 -1.65
N SER A 13 -3.49 -9.16 -2.79
CA SER A 13 -2.93 -8.82 -4.12
C SER A 13 -2.92 -7.32 -4.35
N VAL A 14 -4.01 -6.61 -4.03
CA VAL A 14 -4.09 -5.15 -4.13
C VAL A 14 -3.05 -4.49 -3.23
N LEU A 15 -2.91 -4.93 -1.98
CA LEU A 15 -1.92 -4.40 -1.04
C LEU A 15 -0.50 -4.59 -1.56
N THR A 16 -0.20 -5.77 -2.12
CA THR A 16 1.11 -6.08 -2.69
C THR A 16 1.45 -5.14 -3.86
N VAL A 17 0.50 -4.88 -4.75
CA VAL A 17 0.68 -3.92 -5.86
C VAL A 17 0.97 -2.53 -5.32
N PHE A 18 0.21 -2.05 -4.33
CA PHE A 18 0.43 -0.74 -3.73
C PHE A 18 1.79 -0.61 -3.02
N LEU A 19 2.25 -1.67 -2.36
CA LEU A 19 3.59 -1.73 -1.76
C LEU A 19 4.69 -1.62 -2.82
N VAL A 20 4.57 -2.35 -3.93
CA VAL A 20 5.53 -2.28 -5.04
C VAL A 20 5.56 -0.88 -5.65
N PHE A 21 4.40 -0.26 -5.89
CA PHE A 21 4.31 1.11 -6.37
C PHE A 21 4.94 2.10 -5.39
N THR A 22 4.75 1.89 -4.09
CA THR A 22 5.33 2.75 -3.05
C THR A 22 6.84 2.61 -2.99
N ALA A 23 7.36 1.37 -3.02
CA ALA A 23 8.79 1.10 -3.09
C ALA A 23 9.41 1.72 -4.35
N TYR A 24 8.75 1.59 -5.51
CA TYR A 24 9.20 2.22 -6.75
C TYR A 24 9.26 3.76 -6.65
N ASN A 25 8.23 4.41 -6.10
CA ASN A 25 8.23 5.86 -5.92
C ASN A 25 9.27 6.34 -4.90
N LEU A 26 9.51 5.57 -3.83
CA LEU A 26 10.57 5.85 -2.86
C LEU A 26 11.96 5.70 -3.49
N LEU A 27 12.18 4.66 -4.30
CA LEU A 27 13.43 4.45 -5.02
C LEU A 27 13.67 5.57 -6.03
N ARG A 28 12.63 5.97 -6.77
CA ARG A 28 12.67 7.10 -7.69
C ARG A 28 12.99 8.41 -6.98
N LEU A 29 12.49 8.62 -5.78
CA LEU A 29 12.83 9.77 -4.94
C LEU A 29 14.28 9.72 -4.46
N ALA A 30 14.76 8.55 -4.01
CA ALA A 30 16.13 8.36 -3.54
C ALA A 30 17.16 8.64 -4.64
N LEU A 31 16.87 8.17 -5.86
CA LEU A 31 17.72 8.34 -7.04
C LEU A 31 17.49 9.68 -7.78
N ALA A 32 16.53 10.50 -7.36
CA ALA A 32 16.24 11.75 -8.04
C ALA A 32 17.35 12.80 -7.82
N PRO A 33 17.81 13.48 -8.90
CA PRO A 33 18.72 14.62 -8.78
C PRO A 33 18.05 15.78 -8.01
N GLY A 34 18.86 16.53 -7.25
CA GLY A 34 18.42 17.50 -6.24
C GLY A 34 17.36 18.50 -6.72
N GLU A 35 17.43 18.94 -7.97
CA GLU A 35 16.50 19.89 -8.59
C GLU A 35 15.07 19.37 -8.72
N LYS A 36 14.87 18.05 -8.83
CA LYS A 36 13.54 17.43 -9.02
C LYS A 36 13.03 16.70 -7.78
N ARG A 37 13.84 16.59 -6.71
CA ARG A 37 13.46 15.92 -5.46
C ARG A 37 12.18 16.47 -4.85
N GLY A 38 11.95 17.78 -4.92
CA GLY A 38 10.73 18.40 -4.39
C GLY A 38 9.44 17.91 -5.06
N SER A 39 9.45 17.78 -6.40
CA SER A 39 8.30 17.29 -7.17
C SER A 39 8.07 15.79 -6.94
N TYR A 40 9.14 15.00 -6.89
CA TYR A 40 9.05 13.56 -6.61
C TYR A 40 8.66 13.25 -5.16
N ALA A 41 9.03 14.10 -4.18
CA ALA A 41 8.69 13.92 -2.78
C ALA A 41 7.18 14.06 -2.54
N ALA A 42 6.52 14.99 -3.24
CA ALA A 42 5.08 15.15 -3.17
C ALA A 42 4.34 13.92 -3.71
N GLY A 43 4.82 13.35 -4.82
CA GLY A 43 4.29 12.09 -5.38
C GLY A 43 4.49 10.91 -4.42
N ALA A 44 5.71 10.73 -3.92
CA ALA A 44 6.05 9.65 -2.99
C ALA A 44 5.23 9.73 -1.69
N ARG A 45 5.01 10.94 -1.14
CA ARG A 45 4.14 11.13 0.05
C ARG A 45 2.70 10.69 -0.21
N ARG A 46 2.11 11.05 -1.35
CA ARG A 46 0.73 10.64 -1.68
C ARG A 46 0.61 9.12 -1.76
N PHE A 47 1.52 8.46 -2.47
CA PHE A 47 1.52 7.00 -2.59
C PHE A 47 1.79 6.29 -1.25
N ALA A 48 2.68 6.83 -0.42
CA ALA A 48 2.93 6.32 0.93
C ALA A 48 1.67 6.43 1.81
N VAL A 49 0.95 7.55 1.75
CA VAL A 49 -0.30 7.75 2.50
C VAL A 49 -1.38 6.77 2.02
N TYR A 50 -1.57 6.62 0.71
CA TYR A 50 -2.56 5.67 0.18
C TYR A 50 -2.25 4.23 0.59
N SER A 51 -0.97 3.83 0.53
CA SER A 51 -0.56 2.49 0.93
C SER A 51 -0.70 2.25 2.43
N LEU A 52 -0.46 3.27 3.25
CA LEU A 52 -0.71 3.21 4.69
C LEU A 52 -2.21 3.04 4.98
N ILE A 53 -3.08 3.80 4.31
CA ILE A 53 -4.54 3.68 4.47
C ILE A 53 -5.01 2.28 4.08
N LEU A 54 -4.57 1.77 2.93
CA LEU A 54 -4.88 0.41 2.47
C LEU A 54 -4.39 -0.66 3.44
N PHE A 55 -3.18 -0.49 3.98
CA PHE A 55 -2.63 -1.38 4.98
C PHE A 55 -3.48 -1.41 6.26
N VAL A 56 -3.89 -0.24 6.76
CA VAL A 56 -4.74 -0.11 7.95
C VAL A 56 -6.10 -0.77 7.72
N ILE A 57 -6.75 -0.52 6.56
CA ILE A 57 -8.03 -1.15 6.22
C ILE A 57 -7.90 -2.67 6.17
N TYR A 58 -6.85 -3.18 5.52
CA TYR A 58 -6.57 -4.61 5.45
C TYR A 58 -6.33 -5.23 6.83
N PHE A 59 -5.55 -4.54 7.68
CA PHE A 59 -5.24 -5.00 9.03
C PHE A 59 -6.48 -5.02 9.92
N ILE A 60 -7.31 -3.96 9.88
CA ILE A 60 -8.59 -3.90 10.59
C ILE A 60 -9.50 -5.04 10.13
N TRP A 61 -9.60 -5.28 8.82
CA TRP A 61 -10.39 -6.39 8.28
C TRP A 61 -9.94 -7.75 8.81
N ILE A 62 -8.63 -8.03 8.84
CA ILE A 62 -8.08 -9.26 9.40
C ILE A 62 -8.36 -9.36 10.91
N ALA A 63 -8.13 -8.28 11.65
CA ALA A 63 -8.33 -8.25 13.10
C ALA A 63 -9.81 -8.49 13.46
N VAL A 64 -10.73 -7.86 12.76
CA VAL A 64 -12.18 -8.08 12.89
C VAL A 64 -12.55 -9.52 12.56
N LYS A 65 -12.02 -10.08 11.45
CA LYS A 65 -12.23 -11.48 11.09
C LYS A 65 -11.80 -12.44 12.19
N ARG A 66 -10.63 -12.20 12.80
CA ARG A 66 -10.05 -13.02 13.87
C ARG A 66 -10.74 -12.85 15.22
N ALA A 67 -11.43 -11.72 15.43
CA ALA A 67 -12.22 -11.50 16.64
C ALA A 67 -13.61 -12.12 16.56
N ILE A 68 -14.15 -12.28 15.34
CA ILE A 68 -15.51 -12.80 15.10
C ILE A 68 -15.51 -14.32 14.84
N PHE A 69 -14.44 -14.87 14.27
CA PHE A 69 -14.24 -16.31 14.00
C PHE A 69 -12.98 -16.83 14.67
#